data_AF-A0A8T4TIE9-F1
#
_entry.id   AF-A0A8T4TIE9-F1
#
_cell.length_a   1.000
_cell.length_b   1.000
_cell.length_c   1.000
_cell.angle_alpha   90.00
_cell.angle_beta   90.00
_cell.angle_gamma   90.00
#
_symmetry.space_group_name_H-M   'P 1'
#
loop_
_entity.id
_entity.type
_entity.pdbx_description
1 polymer ?
#
loop_
_entity_poly.entity_id
_entity_poly.type
_entity_poly.pdbx_seq_one_letter_code
_entity_poly.pdbx_strand_id
1 'polypeptide(L)'
;MKTQNVPEQHTFWLKGGKAIKNLQELVSHLETMDENTFKHHVNEHKNDFATWVEHAIGNRKLALRLSSVSTPEHMAHHIQDHLVEIVDKKEKSVKKPELPTKIVTPNVTKLSLAHKHERIVTSNKTQLMLNHPPHRIQSMHKTQLFLSLKQKHLPLELASYLVFGVVVGVALAILMLL
;
A
#
# COMPACT_ATOMS: atom_id res chain seq x y z
N MET A 1 3.98 -14.84 19.70
CA MET A 1 4.47 -14.88 18.31
C MET A 1 5.48 -13.76 18.14
N LYS A 2 6.66 -14.01 17.57
CA LYS A 2 7.64 -12.94 17.32
C LYS A 2 7.42 -12.39 15.91
N THR A 3 7.08 -11.12 15.80
CA THR A 3 7.06 -10.41 14.51
C THR A 3 8.50 -10.13 14.07
N GLN A 4 8.72 -10.02 12.74
CA GLN A 4 10.04 -9.71 12.21
C GLN A 4 10.36 -8.23 12.48
N ASN A 5 11.57 -7.96 12.96
CA ASN A 5 12.04 -6.60 13.20
C ASN A 5 12.46 -5.93 11.89
N VAL A 6 12.17 -4.64 11.78
CA VAL A 6 12.73 -3.80 10.72
C VAL A 6 14.23 -3.53 10.97
N PRO A 7 15.02 -3.26 9.92
CA PRO A 7 16.39 -2.79 10.06
C PRO A 7 16.48 -1.51 10.88
N GLU A 8 17.61 -1.28 11.55
CA GLU A 8 17.79 -0.14 12.47
C GLU A 8 17.52 1.23 11.82
N GLN A 9 17.88 1.39 10.55
CA GLN A 9 17.63 2.60 9.76
C GLN A 9 16.13 2.90 9.51
N HIS A 10 15.26 1.90 9.67
CA HIS A 10 13.81 2.02 9.49
C HIS A 10 13.05 1.96 10.82
N THR A 11 13.77 2.03 11.95
CA THR A 11 13.14 2.06 13.27
C THR A 11 12.37 3.37 13.47
N PHE A 12 11.18 3.30 14.05
CA PHE A 12 10.41 4.49 14.37
C PHE A 12 10.82 5.04 15.74
N TRP A 13 11.15 6.31 15.83
CA TRP A 13 11.57 6.95 17.08
C TRP A 13 10.44 7.79 17.65
N LEU A 14 10.02 7.45 18.87
CA LEU A 14 9.05 8.22 19.63
C LEU A 14 9.70 9.45 20.25
N LYS A 15 8.88 10.47 20.51
CA LYS A 15 9.23 11.62 21.34
C LYS A 15 9.51 11.13 22.77
N GLY A 16 10.79 10.92 23.09
CA GLY A 16 11.23 10.29 24.35
C GLY A 16 12.37 9.28 24.18
N GLY A 17 12.84 9.06 22.96
CA GLY A 17 14.01 8.20 22.69
C GLY A 17 13.71 6.71 22.67
N LYS A 18 12.44 6.31 22.82
CA LYS A 18 12.01 4.93 22.63
C LYS A 18 11.92 4.62 21.13
N ALA A 19 12.46 3.48 20.73
CA ALA A 19 12.47 3.03 19.34
C ALA A 19 11.51 1.85 19.16
N ILE A 20 10.73 1.87 18.08
CA ILE A 20 9.78 0.82 17.72
C ILE A 20 10.29 0.10 16.47
N LYS A 21 10.54 -1.20 16.61
CA LYS A 21 11.17 -2.04 15.58
C LYS A 21 10.17 -2.94 14.84
N ASN A 22 8.99 -3.18 15.41
CA ASN A 22 8.00 -4.08 14.84
C ASN A 22 6.58 -3.67 15.23
N LEU A 23 5.59 -4.28 14.57
CA LEU A 23 4.17 -3.99 14.81
C LEU A 23 3.71 -4.37 16.22
N GLN A 24 4.31 -5.37 16.85
CA GLN A 24 3.93 -5.80 18.19
C GLN A 24 4.40 -4.79 19.24
N GLU A 25 5.62 -4.28 19.11
CA GLU A 25 6.14 -3.18 19.92
C GLU A 25 5.29 -1.93 19.72
N LEU A 26 4.82 -1.64 18.50
CA LEU A 26 3.91 -0.51 18.27
C LEU A 26 2.63 -0.67 19.09
N VAL A 27 2.01 -1.85 19.10
CA VAL A 27 0.80 -2.13 19.90
C VAL A 27 1.06 -1.89 21.39
N SER A 28 2.14 -2.48 21.94
CA SER A 28 2.47 -2.31 23.36
C SER A 28 2.76 -0.86 23.74
N HIS A 29 3.37 -0.09 22.82
CA HIS A 29 3.57 1.33 23.03
C HIS A 29 2.24 2.09 22.96
N LEU A 30 1.37 1.82 21.97
CA LEU A 30 0.06 2.48 21.86
C LEU A 30 -0.81 2.28 23.09
N GLU A 31 -0.78 1.11 23.73
CA GLU A 31 -1.54 0.80 24.95
C GLU A 31 -1.04 1.55 26.20
N THR A 32 0.23 1.98 26.21
CA THR A 32 0.88 2.64 27.36
C THR A 32 1.28 4.09 27.07
N MET A 33 0.99 4.59 25.88
CA MET A 33 1.43 5.90 25.41
C MET A 33 0.53 7.01 25.93
N ASP A 34 1.15 8.09 26.41
CA ASP A 34 0.43 9.30 26.78
C ASP A 34 -0.25 9.94 25.55
N GLU A 35 -1.46 10.44 25.73
CA GLU A 35 -2.25 11.09 24.67
C GLU A 35 -1.48 12.23 23.98
N ASN A 36 -0.68 12.97 24.74
CA ASN A 36 0.12 14.08 24.21
C ASN A 36 1.22 13.60 23.24
N THR A 37 1.83 12.45 23.52
CA THR A 37 2.82 11.83 22.64
C THR A 37 2.14 11.29 21.39
N PHE A 38 0.98 10.66 21.53
CA PHE A 38 0.19 10.17 20.41
C PHE A 38 -0.23 11.30 19.46
N LYS A 39 -0.80 12.39 19.99
CA LYS A 39 -1.22 13.58 19.21
C LYS A 39 -0.08 14.28 18.47
N HIS A 40 1.17 14.09 18.91
CA HIS A 40 2.33 14.61 18.20
C HIS A 40 2.58 13.89 16.86
N HIS A 41 2.27 12.59 16.83
CA HIS A 41 2.46 11.72 15.67
C HIS A 41 1.19 11.57 14.82
N VAL A 42 0.02 11.72 15.43
CA VAL A 42 -1.29 11.56 14.79
C VAL A 42 -2.10 12.83 15.00
N ASN A 43 -2.45 13.49 13.91
CA ASN A 43 -3.34 14.65 13.89
C ASN A 43 -4.28 14.58 12.68
N GLU A 44 -5.13 15.59 12.50
CA GLU A 44 -6.12 15.62 11.42
C GLU A 44 -5.51 15.61 10.01
N HIS A 45 -4.24 15.95 9.88
CA HIS A 45 -3.53 16.07 8.60
C HIS A 45 -2.47 14.99 8.38
N LYS A 46 -2.00 14.32 9.43
CA LYS A 46 -0.91 13.35 9.35
C LYS A 46 -1.11 12.18 10.31
N ASN A 47 -0.59 11.03 9.90
CA ASN A 47 -0.43 9.88 10.76
C ASN A 47 0.94 9.24 10.47
N ASP A 48 1.91 9.60 11.31
CA ASP A 48 3.30 9.16 11.15
C ASP A 48 3.43 7.63 11.29
N PHE A 49 2.56 6.99 12.09
CA PHE A 49 2.53 5.53 12.23
C PHE A 49 2.05 4.84 10.95
N ALA A 50 1.01 5.37 10.30
CA ALA A 50 0.52 4.83 9.03
C ALA A 50 1.62 4.91 7.95
N THR A 51 2.29 6.07 7.85
CA THR A 51 3.42 6.27 6.93
C THR A 51 4.57 5.32 7.23
N TRP A 52 4.92 5.13 8.50
CA TRP A 52 5.95 4.17 8.90
C TRP A 52 5.58 2.73 8.53
N VAL A 53 4.34 2.30 8.78
CA VAL A 53 3.87 0.96 8.39
C VAL A 53 3.89 0.76 6.87
N GLU A 54 3.61 1.80 6.08
CA GLU A 54 3.70 1.72 4.63
C GLU A 54 5.14 1.54 4.16
N HIS A 55 6.07 2.35 4.66
CA HIS A 55 7.44 2.42 4.12
C HIS A 55 8.44 1.47 4.79
N ALA A 56 8.37 1.29 6.11
CA ALA A 56 9.30 0.44 6.85
C ALA A 56 8.86 -1.03 6.87
N ILE A 57 7.57 -1.28 7.08
CA ILE A 57 7.01 -2.64 7.11
C ILE A 57 6.59 -3.09 5.69
N GLY A 58 6.33 -2.16 4.77
CA GLY A 58 5.89 -2.48 3.41
C GLY A 58 4.42 -2.87 3.31
N ASN A 59 3.60 -2.55 4.33
CA ASN A 59 2.21 -3.00 4.39
C ASN A 59 1.22 -1.88 4.10
N ARG A 60 1.04 -1.60 2.81
CA ARG A 60 0.15 -0.53 2.34
C ARG A 60 -1.31 -0.73 2.75
N LYS A 61 -1.81 -1.98 2.78
CA LYS A 61 -3.20 -2.25 3.18
C LYS A 61 -3.42 -1.90 4.65
N LEU A 62 -2.49 -2.28 5.52
CA LEU A 62 -2.57 -1.90 6.93
C LEU A 62 -2.44 -0.38 7.08
N ALA A 63 -1.45 0.24 6.44
CA ALA A 63 -1.25 1.69 6.50
C ALA A 63 -2.50 2.50 6.14
N LEU A 64 -3.20 2.12 5.06
CA LEU A 64 -4.47 2.75 4.65
C LEU A 64 -5.58 2.59 5.70
N ARG A 65 -5.62 1.47 6.43
CA ARG A 65 -6.56 1.29 7.54
C ARG A 65 -6.19 2.19 8.71
N LEU A 66 -4.91 2.34 9.01
CA LEU A 66 -4.45 3.18 10.13
C LEU A 66 -4.58 4.67 9.82
N SER A 67 -4.52 5.11 8.55
CA SER A 67 -4.56 6.53 8.20
C SER A 67 -5.85 7.24 8.60
N SER A 68 -6.97 6.52 8.73
CA SER A 68 -8.26 7.07 9.17
C SER A 68 -8.50 6.96 10.67
N VAL A 69 -7.54 6.42 11.44
CA VAL A 69 -7.70 6.15 12.86
C VAL A 69 -7.04 7.24 13.68
N SER A 70 -7.81 7.85 14.58
CA SER A 70 -7.39 8.98 15.39
C SER A 70 -7.27 8.67 16.89
N THR A 71 -7.54 7.43 17.32
CA THR A 71 -7.34 7.02 18.73
C THR A 71 -6.34 5.87 18.83
N PRO A 72 -5.52 5.84 19.89
CA PRO A 72 -4.50 4.81 20.07
C PRO A 72 -5.11 3.41 20.23
N GLU A 73 -6.28 3.29 20.89
CA GLU A 73 -6.95 2.01 21.16
C GLU A 73 -7.45 1.37 19.87
N HIS A 74 -8.14 2.14 19.03
CA HIS A 74 -8.60 1.65 17.73
C HIS A 74 -7.42 1.29 16.82
N MET A 75 -6.32 2.05 16.90
CA MET A 75 -5.12 1.78 16.11
C MET A 75 -4.49 0.46 16.53
N ALA A 76 -4.33 0.25 17.85
CA ALA A 76 -3.83 -1.00 18.41
C ALA A 76 -4.71 -2.19 17.98
N HIS A 77 -6.03 -2.06 18.07
CA HIS A 77 -6.98 -3.09 17.63
C HIS A 77 -6.79 -3.46 16.15
N HIS A 78 -6.72 -2.48 15.24
CA HIS A 78 -6.52 -2.75 13.82
C HIS A 78 -5.18 -3.44 13.51
N ILE A 79 -4.13 -3.14 14.29
CA ILE A 79 -2.84 -3.83 14.16
C ILE A 79 -2.96 -5.26 14.68
N GLN A 80 -3.59 -5.47 15.83
CA GLN A 80 -3.82 -6.80 16.41
C GLN A 80 -4.64 -7.70 15.48
N ASP A 81 -5.76 -7.21 14.95
CA ASP A 81 -6.58 -7.91 13.95
C ASP A 81 -5.74 -8.34 12.76
N HIS A 82 -4.88 -7.45 12.28
CA HIS A 82 -4.03 -7.76 11.15
C HIS A 82 -2.97 -8.83 11.46
N LEU A 83 -2.42 -8.83 12.67
CA LEU A 83 -1.50 -9.88 13.10
C LEU A 83 -2.19 -11.25 13.13
N VAL A 84 -3.46 -11.32 13.54
CA VAL A 84 -4.28 -12.54 13.46
C VAL A 84 -4.52 -12.95 12.01
N GLU A 85 -4.91 -12.01 11.13
CA GLU A 85 -5.11 -12.29 9.69
C GLU A 85 -3.87 -12.92 9.04
N ILE A 86 -2.66 -12.51 9.44
CA ILE A 86 -1.40 -13.04 8.90
C ILE A 86 -1.20 -14.51 9.31
N VAL A 87 -1.56 -14.86 10.55
CA VAL A 87 -1.42 -16.23 11.08
C VAL A 87 -2.35 -17.17 10.31
N ASP A 88 -3.63 -16.79 10.19
CA ASP A 88 -4.64 -17.61 9.51
C ASP A 88 -4.30 -17.86 8.04
N LYS A 89 -3.70 -16.85 7.37
CA LYS A 89 -3.26 -17.00 5.97
C LYS A 89 -2.07 -17.92 5.84
N LYS A 90 -1.08 -17.85 6.76
CA LYS A 90 0.06 -18.76 6.75
C LYS A 90 -0.38 -20.21 6.88
N GLU A 91 -1.33 -20.51 7.76
CA GLU A 91 -1.84 -21.87 7.94
C GLU A 91 -2.62 -22.39 6.73
N LYS A 92 -3.40 -21.53 6.06
CA LYS A 92 -4.14 -21.92 4.84
C LYS A 92 -3.23 -22.12 3.62
N SER A 93 -2.09 -21.42 3.53
CA SER A 93 -1.15 -21.59 2.42
C SER A 93 -0.28 -22.86 2.48
N VAL A 94 -0.20 -23.55 3.63
CA VAL A 94 0.60 -24.78 3.80
C VAL A 94 -0.20 -26.06 3.50
N LYS A 95 -1.54 -25.98 3.39
CA LYS A 95 -2.42 -27.15 3.14
C LYS A 95 -2.94 -27.27 1.69
N LYS A 96 -2.11 -26.99 0.68
CA LYS A 96 -2.41 -27.41 -0.71
C LYS A 96 -1.63 -28.69 -0.99
N PRO A 97 -2.27 -29.85 -1.23
CA PRO A 97 -1.53 -31.07 -1.55
C PRO A 97 -0.68 -30.84 -2.80
N GLU A 98 0.62 -31.08 -2.68
CA GLU A 98 1.53 -31.20 -3.81
C GLU A 98 1.05 -32.38 -4.66
N LEU A 99 0.39 -32.07 -5.79
CA LEU A 99 0.06 -33.09 -6.78
C LEU A 99 1.39 -33.61 -7.36
N PRO A 100 1.65 -34.92 -7.42
CA PRO A 100 2.85 -35.43 -8.06
C PRO A 100 2.85 -34.97 -9.52
N THR A 101 3.85 -34.18 -9.90
CA THR A 101 4.09 -33.75 -11.27
C THR A 101 4.24 -35.01 -12.13
N LYS A 102 3.16 -35.36 -12.85
CA LYS A 102 3.17 -36.42 -13.85
C LYS A 102 4.13 -35.99 -14.95
N ILE A 103 5.27 -36.66 -15.06
CA ILE A 103 6.17 -36.55 -16.20
C ILE A 103 5.39 -37.06 -17.41
N VAL A 104 4.93 -36.15 -18.27
CA VAL A 104 4.34 -36.51 -19.57
C VAL A 104 5.50 -36.63 -20.56
N THR A 105 5.94 -37.84 -20.84
CA THR A 105 6.76 -38.14 -22.01
C THR A 105 5.89 -38.02 -23.27
N PRO A 106 6.35 -37.35 -24.34
CA PRO A 106 5.70 -37.45 -25.63
C PRO A 106 6.16 -38.77 -26.27
N ASN A 107 5.43 -39.86 -26.03
CA ASN A 107 5.60 -41.03 -26.89
C ASN A 107 4.30 -41.31 -27.66
N VAL A 108 4.47 -41.26 -28.97
CA VAL A 108 3.45 -41.38 -30.00
C VAL A 108 3.16 -42.86 -30.18
N THR A 109 1.95 -43.30 -29.84
CA THR A 109 1.42 -44.54 -30.42
C THR A 109 0.03 -44.27 -30.93
N LYS A 110 -0.04 -44.11 -32.26
CA LYS A 110 -1.27 -44.15 -33.05
C LYS A 110 -2.00 -45.45 -32.70
N LEU A 111 -3.20 -45.36 -32.11
CA LEU A 111 -4.11 -46.48 -32.10
C LEU A 111 -5.45 -46.01 -32.65
N SER A 112 -5.58 -46.12 -33.97
CA SER A 112 -6.89 -46.10 -34.60
C SER A 112 -7.58 -47.42 -34.32
N LEU A 113 -8.80 -47.39 -33.80
CA LEU A 113 -9.77 -48.44 -34.08
C LEU A 113 -11.16 -47.81 -34.14
N ALA A 114 -11.74 -47.92 -35.33
CA ALA A 114 -13.03 -47.37 -35.73
C ALA A 114 -14.17 -47.88 -34.84
N HIS A 115 -15.17 -47.04 -34.55
CA HIS A 115 -16.57 -47.49 -34.57
C HIS A 115 -17.51 -46.32 -34.91
N LYS A 116 -18.17 -46.52 -36.04
CA LYS A 116 -19.29 -45.80 -36.64
C LYS A 116 -20.51 -45.81 -35.70
N HIS A 117 -21.06 -44.63 -35.39
CA HIS A 117 -22.50 -44.51 -35.14
C HIS A 117 -22.99 -43.12 -35.55
N GLU A 118 -23.58 -43.05 -36.74
CA GLU A 118 -24.43 -41.96 -37.16
C GLU A 118 -25.74 -42.03 -36.36
N ARG A 119 -26.06 -40.96 -35.62
CA ARG A 119 -27.46 -40.53 -35.44
C ARG A 119 -27.51 -39.02 -35.52
N ILE A 120 -28.00 -38.56 -36.66
CA ILE A 120 -28.66 -37.27 -36.84
C ILE A 120 -29.90 -37.28 -35.95
N VAL A 121 -30.20 -36.18 -35.25
CA VAL A 121 -31.55 -35.62 -35.03
C VAL A 121 -31.46 -34.33 -34.17
N THR A 122 -31.64 -33.21 -34.89
CA THR A 122 -32.37 -31.97 -34.56
C THR A 122 -32.03 -31.12 -33.33
N SER A 123 -31.59 -29.89 -33.66
CA SER A 123 -31.75 -28.63 -32.93
C SER A 123 -32.99 -28.58 -32.03
N ASN A 124 -32.78 -28.24 -30.75
CA ASN A 124 -33.64 -27.31 -30.02
C ASN A 124 -32.81 -26.50 -29.03
N LYS A 125 -32.75 -25.20 -29.31
CA LYS A 125 -32.13 -24.12 -28.56
C LYS A 125 -32.92 -23.89 -27.27
N THR A 126 -32.48 -24.45 -26.15
CA THR A 126 -33.04 -24.08 -24.84
C THR A 126 -32.31 -22.84 -24.31
N GLN A 127 -32.85 -21.67 -24.64
CA GLN A 127 -32.46 -20.40 -24.02
C GLN A 127 -32.93 -20.38 -22.56
N LEU A 128 -32.00 -20.53 -21.62
CA LEU A 128 -32.21 -20.14 -20.22
C LEU A 128 -32.10 -18.62 -20.14
N MET A 129 -33.24 -17.92 -20.16
CA MET A 129 -33.29 -16.49 -19.89
C MET A 129 -33.10 -16.25 -18.39
N LEU A 130 -31.90 -15.81 -17.99
CA LEU A 130 -31.72 -15.19 -16.67
C LEU A 130 -32.19 -13.74 -16.75
N ASN A 131 -33.34 -13.44 -16.15
CA ASN A 131 -33.77 -12.08 -15.86
C ASN A 131 -32.86 -11.50 -14.77
N HIS A 132 -31.80 -10.79 -15.16
CA HIS A 132 -31.10 -9.87 -14.28
C HIS A 132 -30.99 -8.50 -14.96
N PRO A 133 -31.32 -7.40 -14.28
CA PRO A 133 -31.13 -6.06 -14.82
C PRO A 133 -29.63 -5.83 -15.09
N PRO A 134 -29.25 -5.17 -16.20
CA PRO A 134 -27.85 -4.90 -16.50
C PRO A 134 -27.33 -3.83 -15.55
N HIS A 135 -26.63 -4.22 -14.49
CA HIS A 135 -25.77 -3.28 -13.79
C HIS A 135 -24.55 -3.00 -14.68
N ARG A 136 -24.63 -1.88 -15.40
CA ARG A 136 -23.62 -1.33 -16.29
C ARG A 136 -22.28 -1.25 -15.58
N ILE A 137 -21.36 -2.14 -15.95
CA ILE A 137 -19.93 -2.01 -15.68
C ILE A 137 -19.42 -0.91 -16.61
N GLN A 138 -19.21 0.29 -16.07
CA GLN A 138 -18.52 1.35 -16.81
C GLN A 138 -17.01 1.16 -16.63
N SER A 139 -16.43 0.36 -17.51
CA SER A 139 -15.00 0.39 -17.79
C SER A 139 -14.67 1.71 -18.48
N MET A 140 -13.91 2.57 -17.82
CA MET A 140 -13.21 3.68 -18.47
C MET A 140 -11.71 3.53 -18.19
N HIS A 141 -11.05 2.69 -18.98
CA HIS A 141 -9.61 2.83 -19.21
C HIS A 141 -9.41 3.67 -20.47
N LYS A 142 -9.04 4.95 -20.29
CA LYS A 142 -8.16 5.65 -21.23
C LYS A 142 -7.42 6.79 -20.52
N THR A 143 -6.17 6.46 -20.14
CA THR A 143 -4.99 7.32 -20.15
C THR A 143 -5.20 8.79 -20.50
N GLN A 144 -5.03 9.67 -19.51
CA GLN A 144 -4.43 11.00 -19.70
C GLN A 144 -3.28 11.14 -18.69
N LEU A 145 -2.11 10.72 -19.15
CA LEU A 145 -0.81 11.15 -18.62
C LEU A 145 -0.60 12.58 -19.13
N PHE A 146 -0.68 13.59 -18.26
CA PHE A 146 0.06 14.83 -18.48
C PHE A 146 0.35 15.54 -17.15
N LEU A 147 1.59 15.99 -17.01
CA LEU A 147 2.17 16.61 -15.83
C LEU A 147 1.40 17.89 -15.45
N SER A 148 1.10 18.07 -14.17
CA SER A 148 1.09 19.41 -13.58
C SER A 148 2.03 19.41 -12.39
N LEU A 149 3.16 20.06 -12.64
CA LEU A 149 4.28 20.24 -11.75
C LEU A 149 3.81 20.87 -10.45
N LYS A 150 4.04 20.15 -9.35
CA LYS A 150 4.50 20.66 -8.06
C LYS A 150 4.45 22.19 -7.95
N GLN A 151 3.29 22.74 -7.60
CA GLN A 151 3.20 24.13 -7.15
C GLN A 151 3.80 24.19 -5.74
N LYS A 152 5.13 24.27 -5.69
CA LYS A 152 5.84 24.68 -4.48
C LYS A 152 5.38 26.11 -4.22
N HIS A 153 4.60 26.33 -3.19
CA HIS A 153 4.55 27.64 -2.57
C HIS A 153 6.01 27.98 -2.22
N LEU A 154 6.57 28.94 -2.94
CA LEU A 154 7.87 29.52 -2.63
C LEU A 154 7.70 30.18 -1.25
N PRO A 155 8.46 29.78 -0.22
CA PRO A 155 8.37 30.44 1.08
C PRO A 155 8.75 31.90 0.91
N LEU A 156 7.93 32.80 1.45
CA LEU A 156 8.01 34.26 1.34
C LEU A 156 9.38 34.83 1.78
N GLU A 157 10.18 34.03 2.49
CA GLU A 157 11.53 34.33 2.93
C GLU A 157 12.54 34.51 1.79
N LEU A 158 12.34 33.93 0.60
CA LEU A 158 13.32 34.05 -0.50
C LEU A 158 13.11 35.28 -1.40
N ALA A 159 11.92 35.91 -1.35
CA ALA A 159 11.65 37.12 -2.13
C ALA A 159 12.38 38.36 -1.57
N SER A 160 12.65 38.39 -0.25
CA SER A 160 13.39 39.49 0.38
C SER A 160 14.83 39.60 -0.15
N TYR A 161 15.51 38.46 -0.33
CA TYR A 161 16.89 38.42 -0.82
C TYR A 161 17.04 38.90 -2.27
N LEU A 162 15.99 38.78 -3.08
CA LEU A 162 15.98 39.32 -4.46
C LEU A 162 15.93 40.86 -4.46
N VAL A 163 15.26 41.46 -3.46
CA VAL A 163 15.23 42.92 -3.26
C VAL A 163 16.56 43.42 -2.69
N PHE A 164 17.15 42.70 -1.71
CA PHE A 164 18.45 43.09 -1.14
C PHE A 164 19.62 42.91 -2.12
N GLY A 165 19.57 41.91 -3.01
CA GLY A 165 20.62 41.66 -3.99
C GLY A 165 20.82 42.80 -4.99
N VAL A 166 19.75 43.49 -5.40
CA VAL A 166 19.84 44.65 -6.30
C VAL A 166 20.47 45.85 -5.58
N VAL A 167 20.12 46.09 -4.32
CA VAL A 167 20.67 47.24 -3.55
C VAL A 167 22.15 47.03 -3.22
N VAL A 168 22.54 45.82 -2.81
CA VAL A 168 23.96 45.49 -2.53
C VAL A 168 24.80 45.51 -3.80
N GLY A 169 24.26 45.01 -4.93
CA GLY A 169 24.95 45.05 -6.22
C GLY A 169 25.21 46.46 -6.73
N VAL A 170 24.23 47.36 -6.61
CA VAL A 170 24.39 48.77 -7.00
C VAL A 170 25.39 49.50 -6.09
N ALA A 171 25.37 49.25 -4.78
CA ALA A 171 26.33 49.85 -3.85
C ALA A 171 27.78 49.41 -4.13
N LEU A 172 28.01 48.12 -4.42
CA LEU A 172 29.34 47.61 -4.78
C LEU A 172 29.82 48.13 -6.14
N ALA A 173 28.93 48.29 -7.11
CA ALA A 173 29.27 48.86 -8.41
C ALA A 173 29.67 50.34 -8.30
N ILE A 174 28.99 51.13 -7.45
CA ILE A 174 29.35 52.53 -7.20
C ILE A 174 30.70 52.63 -6.46
N LEU A 175 30.97 51.74 -5.51
CA LEU A 175 32.24 51.70 -4.77
C LEU A 175 33.45 51.35 -5.67
N MET A 176 33.26 50.52 -6.70
CA MET A 176 34.30 50.14 -7.66
C MET A 176 34.56 51.20 -8.75
N LEU A 177 33.73 52.24 -8.82
CA LEU A 177 33.82 53.32 -9.81
C LEU A 177 34.38 54.64 -9.22
N LEU A 178 34.76 54.63 -7.94
CA LEU A 178 35.37 55.76 -7.23
C LEU A 178 36.89 55.56 -7.04
#